data_AF-A0A355DN83-F1
#
_entry.id   AF-A0A355DN83-F1
#
_cell.length_a   1.000
_cell.length_b   1.000
_cell.length_c   1.000
_cell.angle_alpha   90.00
_cell.angle_beta   90.00
_cell.angle_gamma   90.00
#
_symmetry.space_group_name_H-M   'P 1'
#
loop_
_entity.id
_entity.type
_entity.pdbx_description
1 polymer ?
#
loop_
_entity_poly.entity_id
_entity_poly.type
_entity_poly.pdbx_seq_one_letter_code
_entity_poly.pdbx_strand_id
1 'polypeptide(L)'
;DWVGSADTNDYYRFSIGTQSNLSLTLNGLSGDANIRLLNINGSIIQGSYNGGTTVDTISRTLNAGTYFARVYPMTGVNTYYNLSFNATPVVPPTNEPGNTLGTATVQSSAIFSRNEQVSSSDTNDFYRFNVGNSGIFTANLTGLTGDADVRLIRDGNNNGQIDQGEVVAWQWERQTRSESIRSFLNSGNYFLQVMSYRNQTANYNIATNFTAAATDNRRFSIGINWGQGADALSSTMRTAVQEAAQFWQNVISHSSFNGNHNLTITVGGKNKYWSNGSGVLASAGARGGSIDANGNWMPTTGVSDINNNPGAVSALSSDINYFRRVMIHEFGHVLGLVGLQNNLVNRTTGMYSANSYAGWAYGELLRTYQQTAIPVTTGVGAGSDYSHWREEVFGNEVMTHAANRNGMPLSQMTIAALRDLGWNVNYGAAELYSV
;
A
#
# COMPACT_ATOMS: atom_id res chain seq x y z
N ASP A 1 -45.91 -3.93 1.96
CA ASP A 1 -45.60 -3.15 3.17
C ASP A 1 -46.24 -1.78 3.06
N TRP A 2 -45.96 -0.86 3.98
CA TRP A 2 -46.50 0.49 3.96
C TRP A 2 -45.48 1.51 4.45
N VAL A 3 -45.42 2.66 3.78
CA VAL A 3 -44.72 3.85 4.29
C VAL A 3 -45.65 5.06 4.30
N GLY A 4 -45.42 5.99 5.24
CA GLY A 4 -46.16 7.23 5.34
C GLY A 4 -45.70 8.13 6.48
N SER A 5 -46.58 9.02 6.93
CA SER A 5 -46.23 10.02 7.95
C SER A 5 -45.85 9.45 9.32
N ALA A 6 -46.37 8.28 9.67
CA ALA A 6 -46.03 7.57 10.90
C ALA A 6 -44.83 6.62 10.75
N ASP A 7 -44.56 6.16 9.53
CA ASP A 7 -43.40 5.30 9.20
C ASP A 7 -42.77 5.77 7.89
N THR A 8 -41.74 6.60 8.01
CA THR A 8 -41.18 7.29 6.85
C THR A 8 -40.16 6.45 6.09
N ASN A 9 -39.75 5.28 6.59
CA ASN A 9 -38.66 4.52 5.99
C ASN A 9 -38.73 3.03 6.30
N ASP A 10 -38.79 2.23 5.24
CA ASP A 10 -38.53 0.79 5.31
C ASP A 10 -37.15 0.47 4.76
N TYR A 11 -36.39 -0.34 5.49
CA TYR A 11 -35.07 -0.82 5.09
C TYR A 11 -35.04 -2.35 4.97
N TYR A 12 -34.67 -2.83 3.79
CA TYR A 12 -34.51 -4.25 3.49
C TYR A 12 -33.04 -4.57 3.28
N ARG A 13 -32.48 -5.43 4.14
CA ARG A 13 -31.11 -5.92 4.02
C ARG A 13 -31.07 -7.19 3.16
N PHE A 14 -30.13 -7.25 2.22
CA PHE A 14 -29.88 -8.46 1.43
C PHE A 14 -28.38 -8.66 1.18
N SER A 15 -28.00 -9.89 0.84
CA SER A 15 -26.63 -10.25 0.50
C SER A 15 -26.55 -10.84 -0.90
N ILE A 16 -25.57 -10.39 -1.66
CA ILE A 16 -25.17 -10.99 -2.93
C ILE A 16 -24.03 -11.95 -2.63
N GLY A 17 -24.18 -13.23 -2.98
CA GLY A 17 -23.16 -14.27 -2.72
C GLY A 17 -22.08 -14.34 -3.80
N THR A 18 -22.47 -14.09 -5.05
CA THR A 18 -21.61 -14.00 -6.23
C THR A 18 -22.08 -12.82 -7.06
N GLN A 19 -21.20 -12.19 -7.82
CA GLN A 19 -21.57 -11.04 -8.66
C GLN A 19 -22.86 -11.33 -9.45
N SER A 20 -23.83 -10.43 -9.37
CA SER A 20 -25.18 -10.66 -9.88
C SER A 20 -25.76 -9.41 -10.50
N ASN A 21 -26.53 -9.56 -11.57
CA ASN A 21 -27.40 -8.52 -12.10
C ASN A 21 -28.64 -8.43 -11.20
N LEU A 22 -28.68 -7.39 -10.36
CA LEU A 22 -29.82 -7.06 -9.51
C LEU A 22 -30.86 -6.27 -10.30
N SER A 23 -32.13 -6.63 -10.08
CA SER A 23 -33.31 -5.84 -10.40
C SER A 23 -34.15 -5.66 -9.13
N LEU A 24 -34.35 -4.42 -8.71
CA LEU A 24 -35.28 -4.02 -7.67
C LEU A 24 -36.49 -3.38 -8.34
N THR A 25 -37.68 -3.82 -7.98
CA THR A 25 -38.94 -3.22 -8.47
C THR A 25 -39.85 -2.89 -7.31
N LEU A 26 -40.23 -1.62 -7.20
CA LEU A 26 -41.26 -1.10 -6.31
C LEU A 26 -42.53 -0.83 -7.11
N ASN A 27 -43.59 -1.57 -6.82
CA ASN A 27 -44.88 -1.45 -7.51
C ASN A 27 -46.04 -1.58 -6.52
N GLY A 28 -47.28 -1.62 -7.04
CA GLY A 28 -48.48 -1.71 -6.20
C GLY A 28 -48.71 -0.49 -5.32
N LEU A 29 -48.11 0.66 -5.70
CA LEU A 29 -48.17 1.92 -4.96
C LEU A 29 -49.60 2.44 -4.89
N SER A 30 -50.08 2.76 -3.68
CA SER A 30 -51.35 3.50 -3.48
C SER A 30 -51.15 5.02 -3.37
N GLY A 31 -49.90 5.47 -3.44
CA GLY A 31 -49.42 6.85 -3.39
C GLY A 31 -47.90 6.89 -3.67
N ASP A 32 -47.35 8.08 -3.86
CA ASP A 32 -45.95 8.29 -4.21
C ASP A 32 -44.96 7.86 -3.11
N ALA A 33 -44.07 6.93 -3.48
CA ALA A 33 -42.87 6.55 -2.74
C ALA A 33 -41.75 6.20 -3.71
N ASN A 34 -40.52 6.29 -3.23
CA ASN A 34 -39.31 6.11 -4.02
C ASN A 34 -38.44 4.98 -3.45
N ILE A 35 -37.52 4.46 -4.26
CA ILE A 35 -36.52 3.48 -3.80
C ILE A 35 -35.08 3.96 -3.95
N ARG A 36 -34.24 3.57 -3.00
CA ARG A 36 -32.79 3.73 -3.05
C ARG A 36 -32.10 2.40 -2.76
N LEU A 37 -31.08 2.10 -3.53
CA LEU A 37 -30.09 1.06 -3.26
C LEU A 37 -28.91 1.69 -2.51
N LEU A 38 -28.51 1.09 -1.40
CA LEU A 38 -27.45 1.57 -0.52
C LEU A 38 -26.37 0.50 -0.32
N ASN A 39 -25.13 0.94 -0.10
CA ASN A 39 -24.03 0.06 0.31
C ASN A 39 -24.07 -0.27 1.82
N ILE A 40 -23.14 -1.07 2.30
CA ILE A 40 -23.04 -1.48 3.73
C ILE A 40 -22.91 -0.30 4.70
N ASN A 41 -22.37 0.84 4.25
CA ASN A 41 -22.20 2.06 5.03
C ASN A 41 -23.41 3.00 4.93
N GLY A 42 -24.49 2.59 4.27
CA GLY A 42 -25.69 3.40 4.05
C GLY A 42 -25.55 4.49 2.97
N SER A 43 -24.43 4.54 2.24
CA SER A 43 -24.26 5.48 1.12
C SER A 43 -25.10 5.05 -0.08
N ILE A 44 -25.70 6.03 -0.76
CA ILE A 44 -26.56 5.78 -1.92
C ILE A 44 -25.71 5.31 -3.10
N ILE A 45 -26.02 4.11 -3.59
CA ILE A 45 -25.45 3.54 -4.82
C ILE A 45 -26.25 4.05 -6.03
N GLN A 46 -27.59 4.01 -5.92
CA GLN A 46 -28.53 4.40 -6.97
C GLN A 46 -29.93 4.64 -6.37
N GLY A 47 -30.75 5.46 -7.02
CA GLY A 47 -32.17 5.61 -6.67
C GLY A 47 -33.05 5.68 -7.91
N SER A 48 -34.34 5.39 -7.73
CA SER A 48 -35.41 5.61 -8.71
C SER A 48 -36.46 6.50 -8.04
N TYR A 49 -36.95 7.49 -8.79
CA TYR A 49 -37.75 8.59 -8.26
C TYR A 49 -38.99 8.92 -9.09
N ASN A 50 -39.68 7.91 -9.61
CA ASN A 50 -40.84 8.11 -10.46
C ASN A 50 -42.04 8.60 -9.63
N GLY A 51 -42.71 9.65 -10.10
CA GLY A 51 -43.81 10.26 -9.35
C GLY A 51 -45.11 9.45 -9.37
N GLY A 52 -45.94 9.69 -8.35
CA GLY A 52 -47.28 9.10 -8.23
C GLY A 52 -47.25 7.61 -7.96
N THR A 53 -48.10 6.82 -8.63
CA THR A 53 -48.14 5.36 -8.48
C THR A 53 -47.35 4.62 -9.56
N THR A 54 -46.50 5.35 -10.28
CA THR A 54 -45.63 4.78 -11.33
C THR A 54 -44.62 3.84 -10.70
N VAL A 55 -44.35 2.72 -11.38
CA VAL A 55 -43.38 1.72 -10.89
C VAL A 55 -41.97 2.33 -10.86
N ASP A 56 -41.25 2.09 -9.78
CA ASP A 56 -39.84 2.40 -9.66
C ASP A 56 -38.98 1.15 -9.86
N THR A 57 -37.92 1.27 -10.64
CA THR A 57 -37.00 0.16 -10.92
C THR A 57 -35.55 0.57 -10.79
N ILE A 58 -34.74 -0.26 -10.15
CA ILE A 58 -33.27 -0.15 -10.17
C ILE A 58 -32.71 -1.43 -10.76
N SER A 59 -31.95 -1.31 -11.85
CA SER A 59 -31.17 -2.41 -12.42
C SER A 59 -29.68 -2.10 -12.32
N ARG A 60 -28.91 -3.00 -11.69
CA ARG A 60 -27.48 -2.81 -11.46
C ARG A 60 -26.74 -4.13 -11.24
N THR A 61 -25.54 -4.27 -11.79
CA THR A 61 -24.64 -5.36 -11.41
C THR A 61 -23.98 -5.06 -10.06
N LEU A 62 -24.08 -6.00 -9.12
CA LEU A 62 -23.50 -5.89 -7.78
C LEU A 62 -22.52 -7.03 -7.52
N ASN A 63 -21.45 -6.72 -6.80
CA ASN A 63 -20.48 -7.72 -6.35
C ASN A 63 -21.02 -8.48 -5.14
N ALA A 64 -20.31 -9.53 -4.75
CA ALA A 64 -20.57 -10.18 -3.47
C ALA A 64 -20.47 -9.16 -2.34
N GLY A 65 -21.47 -9.13 -1.46
CA GLY A 65 -21.54 -8.10 -0.44
C GLY A 65 -22.91 -7.96 0.19
N THR A 66 -23.00 -7.12 1.22
CA THR A 66 -24.25 -6.76 1.89
C THR A 66 -24.71 -5.39 1.42
N TYR A 67 -25.99 -5.30 1.08
CA TYR A 67 -26.64 -4.09 0.56
C TYR A 67 -27.98 -3.86 1.26
N PHE A 68 -28.51 -2.64 1.08
CA PHE A 68 -29.84 -2.27 1.57
C PHE A 68 -30.69 -1.65 0.47
N ALA A 69 -31.97 -2.00 0.43
CA ALA A 69 -32.98 -1.21 -0.28
C ALA A 69 -33.74 -0.37 0.75
N ARG A 70 -33.86 0.93 0.50
CA ARG A 70 -34.65 1.87 1.30
C ARG A 70 -35.86 2.32 0.49
N VAL A 71 -37.05 2.09 1.02
CA VAL A 71 -38.31 2.63 0.49
C VAL A 71 -38.74 3.80 1.39
N TYR A 72 -39.14 4.91 0.79
CA TYR A 72 -39.60 6.08 1.55
C TYR A 72 -40.67 6.86 0.80
N PRO A 73 -41.68 7.42 1.48
CA PRO A 73 -42.79 8.10 0.84
C PRO A 73 -42.39 9.51 0.41
N MET A 74 -43.13 10.06 -0.54
CA MET A 74 -43.13 11.51 -0.74
C MET A 74 -43.74 12.20 0.49
N THR A 75 -43.26 13.40 0.81
CA THR A 75 -43.69 14.12 2.02
C THR A 75 -45.21 14.27 2.09
N GLY A 76 -45.79 13.83 3.21
CA GLY A 76 -47.23 13.92 3.46
C GLY A 76 -48.08 12.86 2.74
N VAL A 77 -47.44 11.89 2.07
CA VAL A 77 -48.11 10.79 1.38
C VAL A 77 -48.03 9.52 2.22
N ASN A 78 -49.11 8.75 2.21
CA ASN A 78 -49.19 7.40 2.78
C ASN A 78 -49.39 6.42 1.62
N THR A 79 -48.60 5.37 1.55
CA THR A 79 -48.66 4.42 0.44
C THR A 79 -48.38 2.99 0.88
N TYR A 80 -49.25 2.09 0.45
CA TYR A 80 -48.95 0.66 0.43
C TYR A 80 -48.12 0.35 -0.81
N TYR A 81 -47.23 -0.61 -0.69
CA TYR A 81 -46.39 -1.02 -1.80
C TYR A 81 -46.00 -2.49 -1.74
N ASN A 82 -45.53 -3.00 -2.87
CA ASN A 82 -44.86 -4.28 -3.01
C ASN A 82 -43.43 -4.03 -3.47
N LEU A 83 -42.48 -4.69 -2.82
CA LEU A 83 -41.07 -4.66 -3.20
C LEU A 83 -40.65 -6.06 -3.64
N SER A 84 -40.03 -6.15 -4.81
CA SER A 84 -39.51 -7.40 -5.35
C SER A 84 -38.03 -7.27 -5.68
N PHE A 85 -37.31 -8.36 -5.42
CA PHE A 85 -35.88 -8.50 -5.62
C PHE A 85 -35.65 -9.66 -6.58
N ASN A 86 -34.89 -9.42 -7.65
CA ASN A 86 -34.33 -10.48 -8.46
C ASN A 86 -32.84 -10.23 -8.62
N ALA A 87 -32.02 -11.21 -8.27
CA ALA A 87 -30.59 -11.17 -8.52
C ALA A 87 -30.23 -12.41 -9.34
N THR A 88 -29.78 -12.18 -10.57
CA THR A 88 -29.31 -13.25 -11.45
C THR A 88 -27.79 -13.28 -11.40
N PRO A 89 -27.16 -14.37 -10.90
CA PRO A 89 -25.71 -14.50 -10.93
C PRO A 89 -25.17 -14.24 -12.33
N VAL A 90 -24.20 -13.35 -12.42
CA VAL A 90 -23.37 -13.23 -13.61
C VAL A 90 -22.50 -14.47 -13.61
N VAL A 91 -22.68 -15.35 -14.60
CA VAL A 91 -21.75 -16.44 -14.83
C VAL A 91 -20.53 -15.78 -15.47
N PRO A 92 -19.37 -15.75 -14.79
CA PRO A 92 -18.16 -15.21 -15.41
C PRO A 92 -17.88 -16.02 -16.69
N PRO A 93 -17.27 -15.41 -17.72
CA PRO A 93 -16.65 -16.18 -18.79
C PRO A 93 -15.87 -17.36 -18.18
N THR A 94 -15.92 -18.54 -18.78
CA THR A 94 -15.33 -19.77 -18.21
C THR A 94 -13.81 -19.73 -17.98
N ASN A 95 -13.16 -18.61 -18.28
CA ASN A 95 -11.73 -18.36 -18.11
C ASN A 95 -11.41 -17.16 -17.20
N GLU A 96 -12.41 -16.47 -16.63
CA GLU A 96 -12.19 -15.31 -15.77
C GLU A 96 -11.39 -15.71 -14.52
N PRO A 97 -10.34 -14.97 -14.15
CA PRO A 97 -9.62 -15.20 -12.90
C PRO A 97 -10.50 -14.95 -11.67
N GLY A 98 -10.21 -15.66 -10.59
CA GLY A 98 -10.97 -15.50 -9.34
C GLY A 98 -10.63 -14.21 -8.60
N ASN A 99 -11.59 -13.66 -7.85
CA ASN A 99 -11.42 -12.45 -7.04
C ASN A 99 -10.82 -12.65 -5.64
N THR A 100 -10.40 -13.88 -5.28
CA THR A 100 -9.82 -14.19 -3.97
C THR A 100 -8.68 -15.21 -4.12
N LEU A 101 -7.82 -15.35 -3.11
CA LEU A 101 -6.80 -16.41 -3.08
C LEU A 101 -7.41 -17.81 -3.20
N GLY A 102 -8.57 -18.04 -2.57
CA GLY A 102 -9.28 -19.33 -2.63
C GLY A 102 -9.85 -19.67 -4.01
N THR A 103 -10.23 -18.66 -4.80
CA THR A 103 -10.80 -18.80 -6.14
C THR A 103 -9.78 -18.58 -7.26
N ALA A 104 -8.51 -18.37 -6.93
CA ALA A 104 -7.45 -18.06 -7.90
C ALA A 104 -7.33 -19.12 -9.01
N THR A 105 -7.20 -18.64 -10.25
CA THR A 105 -7.04 -19.48 -11.44
C THR A 105 -5.69 -20.18 -11.42
N VAL A 106 -5.70 -21.50 -11.52
CA VAL A 106 -4.48 -22.33 -11.49
C VAL A 106 -3.73 -22.22 -12.80
N GLN A 107 -2.45 -21.87 -12.72
CA GLN A 107 -1.53 -21.93 -13.85
C GLN A 107 -0.67 -23.19 -13.74
N SER A 108 -0.39 -23.81 -14.88
CA SER A 108 0.48 -25.00 -14.94
C SER A 108 1.94 -24.70 -14.60
N SER A 109 2.36 -23.43 -14.68
CA SER A 109 3.70 -22.98 -14.32
C SER A 109 3.71 -21.49 -13.95
N ALA A 110 4.85 -21.00 -13.45
CA ALA A 110 5.11 -19.57 -13.23
C ALA A 110 5.32 -18.76 -14.53
N ILE A 111 5.25 -19.40 -15.70
CA ILE A 111 5.38 -18.78 -17.02
C ILE A 111 4.03 -18.90 -17.73
N PHE A 112 3.34 -17.78 -17.87
CA PHE A 112 2.04 -17.70 -18.54
C PHE A 112 1.78 -16.30 -19.07
N SER A 113 0.82 -16.21 -19.99
CA SER A 113 0.26 -14.94 -20.46
C SER A 113 -1.26 -14.98 -20.45
N ARG A 114 -1.91 -13.86 -20.11
CA ARG A 114 -3.35 -13.68 -20.14
C ARG A 114 -3.70 -12.27 -20.60
N ASN A 115 -4.83 -12.15 -21.29
CA ASN A 115 -5.45 -10.88 -21.63
C ASN A 115 -6.82 -10.90 -20.95
N GLU A 116 -7.04 -9.99 -20.01
CA GLU A 116 -8.28 -9.93 -19.22
C GLU A 116 -8.64 -8.48 -18.89
N GLN A 117 -9.67 -8.30 -18.06
CA GLN A 117 -10.16 -6.99 -17.65
C GLN A 117 -10.50 -6.98 -16.17
N VAL A 118 -9.92 -6.05 -15.41
CA VAL A 118 -10.46 -5.68 -14.10
C VAL A 118 -11.43 -4.52 -14.24
N SER A 119 -12.40 -4.42 -13.35
CA SER A 119 -13.46 -3.41 -13.37
C SER A 119 -14.05 -3.15 -11.98
N SER A 120 -15.04 -2.24 -11.90
CA SER A 120 -15.78 -2.02 -10.66
C SER A 120 -16.54 -3.24 -10.14
N SER A 121 -16.81 -4.19 -11.03
CA SER A 121 -17.58 -5.39 -10.71
C SER A 121 -16.73 -6.67 -10.66
N ASP A 122 -15.49 -6.57 -11.10
CA ASP A 122 -14.47 -7.60 -11.06
C ASP A 122 -13.14 -6.93 -10.67
N THR A 123 -12.95 -6.71 -9.38
CA THR A 123 -11.89 -5.80 -8.93
C THR A 123 -10.54 -6.46 -8.85
N ASN A 124 -10.47 -7.79 -8.93
CA ASN A 124 -9.25 -8.54 -8.77
C ASN A 124 -9.22 -9.79 -9.64
N ASP A 125 -8.08 -9.98 -10.28
CA ASP A 125 -7.74 -11.21 -10.96
C ASP A 125 -6.62 -11.93 -10.23
N PHE A 126 -6.94 -13.07 -9.61
CA PHE A 126 -5.96 -13.91 -8.95
C PHE A 126 -5.56 -15.12 -9.80
N TYR A 127 -4.25 -15.30 -9.92
CA TYR A 127 -3.62 -16.48 -10.51
C TYR A 127 -2.77 -17.16 -9.45
N ARG A 128 -2.77 -18.50 -9.43
CA ARG A 128 -1.89 -19.28 -8.54
C ARG A 128 -0.99 -20.22 -9.32
N PHE A 129 0.26 -20.31 -8.91
CA PHE A 129 1.26 -21.19 -9.52
C PHE A 129 2.25 -21.70 -8.48
N ASN A 130 2.94 -22.78 -8.83
CA ASN A 130 4.03 -23.33 -8.03
C ASN A 130 5.36 -23.12 -8.75
N VAL A 131 6.42 -22.86 -7.97
CA VAL A 131 7.81 -22.95 -8.42
C VAL A 131 8.52 -24.07 -7.67
N GLY A 132 9.09 -25.02 -8.40
CA GLY A 132 9.75 -26.20 -7.81
C GLY A 132 11.17 -25.93 -7.30
N ASN A 133 11.81 -24.87 -7.77
CA ASN A 133 13.17 -24.47 -7.39
C ASN A 133 13.20 -22.97 -7.10
N SER A 134 14.27 -22.48 -6.48
CA SER A 134 14.51 -21.04 -6.40
C SER A 134 14.78 -20.44 -7.78
N GLY A 135 14.46 -19.16 -7.96
CA GLY A 135 14.69 -18.48 -9.24
C GLY A 135 14.17 -17.05 -9.29
N ILE A 136 14.40 -16.41 -10.43
CA ILE A 136 13.99 -15.03 -10.68
C ILE A 136 12.65 -15.05 -11.38
N PHE A 137 11.64 -14.47 -10.73
CA PHE A 137 10.32 -14.23 -11.32
C PHE A 137 10.20 -12.79 -11.79
N THR A 138 9.54 -12.60 -12.92
CA THR A 138 9.10 -11.29 -13.41
C THR A 138 7.66 -11.35 -13.88
N ALA A 139 6.90 -10.28 -13.67
CA ALA A 139 5.60 -10.09 -14.30
C ALA A 139 5.54 -8.68 -14.92
N ASN A 140 5.02 -8.59 -16.14
CA ASN A 140 4.82 -7.33 -16.85
C ASN A 140 3.33 -7.15 -17.13
N LEU A 141 2.74 -6.08 -16.59
CA LEU A 141 1.37 -5.66 -16.83
C LEU A 141 1.38 -4.57 -17.90
N THR A 142 0.78 -4.86 -19.05
CA THR A 142 0.86 -4.00 -20.25
C THR A 142 -0.50 -3.90 -20.94
N GLY A 143 -0.62 -3.07 -21.98
CA GLY A 143 -1.87 -2.96 -22.75
C GLY A 143 -3.04 -2.35 -21.97
N LEU A 144 -2.73 -1.61 -20.90
CA LEU A 144 -3.70 -1.04 -19.98
C LEU A 144 -4.62 -0.01 -20.67
N THR A 145 -5.94 -0.21 -20.57
CA THR A 145 -6.95 0.78 -21.02
C THR A 145 -7.49 1.66 -19.88
N GLY A 146 -7.13 1.33 -18.65
CA GLY A 146 -7.40 2.06 -17.42
C GLY A 146 -6.30 1.74 -16.41
N ASP A 147 -6.40 2.28 -15.21
CA ASP A 147 -5.39 2.05 -14.17
C ASP A 147 -5.65 0.72 -13.43
N ALA A 148 -4.63 -0.14 -13.38
CA ALA A 148 -4.62 -1.39 -12.65
C ALA A 148 -3.21 -1.71 -12.16
N ASP A 149 -3.14 -2.28 -10.96
CA ASP A 149 -1.88 -2.57 -10.27
C ASP A 149 -1.60 -4.10 -10.30
N VAL A 150 -0.33 -4.51 -10.33
CA VAL A 150 0.08 -5.91 -10.16
C VAL A 150 0.92 -6.15 -8.90
N ARG A 151 0.62 -7.22 -8.16
CA ARG A 151 1.47 -7.69 -7.06
C ARG A 151 1.62 -9.20 -6.99
N LEU A 152 2.75 -9.63 -6.46
CA LEU A 152 3.07 -11.02 -6.14
C LEU A 152 2.92 -11.25 -4.64
N ILE A 153 2.29 -12.36 -4.27
CA ILE A 153 1.92 -12.70 -2.90
C ILE A 153 2.38 -14.12 -2.58
N ARG A 154 2.76 -14.33 -1.32
CA ARG A 154 2.97 -15.64 -0.72
C ARG A 154 2.18 -15.72 0.58
N ASP A 155 1.02 -16.39 0.53
CA ASP A 155 0.21 -16.73 1.70
C ASP A 155 1.00 -17.72 2.58
N GLY A 156 1.69 -17.18 3.59
CA GLY A 156 2.64 -17.90 4.41
C GLY A 156 1.98 -18.71 5.51
N ASN A 157 0.79 -18.28 5.95
CA ASN A 157 0.02 -18.94 6.99
C ASN A 157 -1.12 -19.81 6.45
N ASN A 158 -1.36 -19.78 5.13
CA ASN A 158 -2.40 -20.52 4.40
C ASN A 158 -3.82 -20.23 4.89
N ASN A 159 -4.09 -19.00 5.34
CA ASN A 159 -5.42 -18.60 5.81
C ASN A 159 -6.32 -18.07 4.68
N GLY A 160 -5.81 -17.96 3.45
CA GLY A 160 -6.55 -17.44 2.31
C GLY A 160 -6.83 -15.94 2.37
N GLN A 161 -6.14 -15.21 3.24
CA GLN A 161 -6.10 -13.75 3.34
C GLN A 161 -4.72 -13.25 2.91
N ILE A 162 -4.61 -11.93 2.70
CA ILE A 162 -3.34 -11.28 2.40
C ILE A 162 -2.95 -10.47 3.63
N ASP A 163 -2.00 -10.97 4.39
CA ASP A 163 -1.53 -10.37 5.63
C ASP A 163 -0.29 -9.49 5.42
N GLN A 164 0.03 -8.67 6.44
CA GLN A 164 1.22 -7.84 6.42
C GLN A 164 2.48 -8.70 6.28
N GLY A 165 3.30 -8.38 5.27
CA GLY A 165 4.52 -9.13 4.95
C GLY A 165 4.35 -10.26 3.93
N GLU A 166 3.12 -10.54 3.46
CA GLU A 166 2.88 -11.59 2.46
C GLU A 166 2.97 -11.09 1.01
N VAL A 167 2.90 -9.77 0.81
CA VAL A 167 3.17 -9.15 -0.50
C VAL A 167 4.68 -9.10 -0.73
N VAL A 168 5.16 -9.98 -1.59
CA VAL A 168 6.60 -10.17 -1.84
C VAL A 168 7.15 -9.25 -2.93
N ALA A 169 6.30 -8.72 -3.80
CA ALA A 169 6.66 -7.68 -4.75
C ALA A 169 5.41 -6.92 -5.21
N TRP A 170 5.48 -5.60 -5.14
CA TRP A 170 4.45 -4.69 -5.64
C TRP A 170 5.10 -3.34 -5.94
N GLN A 171 4.96 -2.89 -7.19
CA GLN A 171 5.46 -1.60 -7.62
C GLN A 171 4.50 -1.01 -8.64
N TRP A 172 3.52 -0.27 -8.13
CA TRP A 172 2.50 0.35 -8.95
C TRP A 172 3.05 1.49 -9.81
N GLU A 173 2.41 1.70 -10.94
CA GLU A 173 2.44 2.92 -11.71
C GLU A 173 1.01 3.52 -11.71
N ARG A 174 0.80 4.67 -12.36
CA ARG A 174 -0.54 5.29 -12.43
C ARG A 174 -0.95 5.48 -13.88
N GLN A 175 -2.26 5.61 -14.06
CA GLN A 175 -2.90 5.72 -15.37
C GLN A 175 -2.66 4.44 -16.18
N THR A 176 -2.41 4.54 -17.49
CA THR A 176 -2.22 3.39 -18.38
C THR A 176 -0.75 2.98 -18.54
N ARG A 177 0.13 3.42 -17.61
CA ARG A 177 1.55 3.09 -17.66
C ARG A 177 1.74 1.60 -17.40
N SER A 178 2.61 0.97 -18.19
CA SER A 178 2.94 -0.43 -17.97
C SER A 178 3.69 -0.61 -16.65
N GLU A 179 3.35 -1.69 -15.94
CA GLU A 179 3.98 -2.04 -14.67
C GLU A 179 4.86 -3.26 -14.83
N SER A 180 5.88 -3.36 -13.98
CA SER A 180 6.69 -4.56 -13.90
C SER A 180 7.13 -4.82 -12.46
N ILE A 181 7.08 -6.08 -12.08
CA ILE A 181 7.62 -6.56 -10.82
C ILE A 181 8.67 -7.63 -11.06
N ARG A 182 9.67 -7.67 -10.17
CA ARG A 182 10.73 -8.66 -10.13
C ARG A 182 10.93 -9.11 -8.70
N SER A 183 11.07 -10.41 -8.50
CA SER A 183 11.44 -10.97 -7.20
C SER A 183 12.23 -12.27 -7.34
N PHE A 184 13.14 -12.52 -6.40
CA PHE A 184 13.78 -13.82 -6.27
C PHE A 184 12.91 -14.70 -5.37
N LEU A 185 12.42 -15.80 -5.92
CA LEU A 185 11.51 -16.72 -5.25
C LEU A 185 12.27 -17.94 -4.75
N ASN A 186 11.85 -18.46 -3.60
CA ASN A 186 12.20 -19.81 -3.17
C ASN A 186 11.14 -20.80 -3.71
N SER A 187 11.41 -22.10 -3.61
CA SER A 187 10.41 -23.11 -3.97
C SER A 187 9.13 -22.93 -3.14
N GLY A 188 7.96 -22.99 -3.77
CA GLY A 188 6.69 -22.84 -3.08
C GLY A 188 5.53 -22.41 -3.98
N ASN A 189 4.39 -22.17 -3.34
CA ASN A 189 3.19 -21.65 -3.98
C ASN A 189 3.15 -20.13 -3.89
N TYR A 190 2.74 -19.50 -4.98
CA TYR A 190 2.64 -18.05 -5.09
C TYR A 190 1.34 -17.68 -5.79
N PHE A 191 0.89 -16.45 -5.51
CA PHE A 191 -0.25 -15.84 -6.15
C PHE A 191 0.19 -14.56 -6.86
N LEU A 192 -0.26 -14.37 -8.09
CA LEU A 192 -0.20 -13.08 -8.78
C LEU A 192 -1.59 -12.47 -8.75
N GLN A 193 -1.67 -11.20 -8.40
CA GLN A 193 -2.92 -10.45 -8.36
C GLN A 193 -2.80 -9.23 -9.27
N VAL A 194 -3.74 -9.08 -10.20
CA VAL A 194 -4.00 -7.82 -10.91
C VAL A 194 -5.21 -7.17 -10.25
N MET A 195 -5.13 -5.88 -9.94
CA MET A 195 -6.11 -5.16 -9.10
C MET A 195 -6.60 -3.92 -9.83
N SER A 196 -7.91 -3.72 -9.87
CA SER A 196 -8.48 -2.47 -10.37
C SER A 196 -8.10 -1.31 -9.45
N TYR A 197 -7.46 -0.28 -10.01
CA TYR A 197 -7.20 0.94 -9.26
C TYR A 197 -8.49 1.76 -9.17
N ARG A 198 -9.00 1.92 -7.94
CA ARG A 198 -10.25 2.65 -7.63
C ARG A 198 -11.46 2.16 -8.43
N ASN A 199 -11.60 0.86 -8.64
CA ASN A 199 -12.74 0.26 -9.34
C ASN A 199 -12.87 0.75 -10.80
N GLN A 200 -11.78 1.23 -11.41
CA GLN A 200 -11.73 1.57 -12.82
C GLN A 200 -11.77 0.31 -13.69
N THR A 201 -12.38 0.43 -14.86
CA THR A 201 -12.27 -0.61 -15.90
C THR A 201 -10.94 -0.50 -16.62
N ALA A 202 -10.16 -1.56 -16.60
CA ALA A 202 -8.88 -1.66 -17.26
C ALA A 202 -8.73 -3.05 -17.90
N ASN A 203 -8.77 -3.09 -19.24
CA ASN A 203 -8.23 -4.24 -19.96
C ASN A 203 -6.72 -4.25 -19.77
N TYR A 204 -6.14 -5.44 -19.69
CA TYR A 204 -4.70 -5.60 -19.54
C TYR A 204 -4.20 -6.88 -20.19
N ASN A 205 -2.89 -6.92 -20.44
CA ASN A 205 -2.14 -8.12 -20.77
C ASN A 205 -1.11 -8.36 -19.66
N ILE A 206 -1.18 -9.52 -19.01
CA ILE A 206 -0.19 -9.95 -18.01
C ILE A 206 0.69 -11.02 -18.62
N ALA A 207 2.01 -10.83 -18.60
CA ALA A 207 2.97 -11.82 -19.03
C ALA A 207 4.00 -12.07 -17.93
N THR A 208 4.15 -13.32 -17.53
CA THR A 208 5.09 -13.75 -16.49
C THR A 208 6.25 -14.54 -17.07
N ASN A 209 7.38 -14.50 -16.38
CA ASN A 209 8.53 -15.33 -16.68
C ASN A 209 9.18 -15.82 -15.39
N PHE A 210 9.84 -16.97 -15.46
CA PHE A 210 10.58 -17.54 -14.36
C PHE A 210 11.85 -18.23 -14.86
N THR A 211 12.98 -17.83 -14.29
CA THR A 211 14.29 -18.43 -14.58
C THR A 211 14.87 -19.03 -13.31
N ALA A 212 15.01 -20.35 -13.27
CA ALA A 212 15.63 -21.03 -12.13
C ALA A 212 17.05 -20.50 -11.88
N ALA A 213 17.34 -20.19 -10.62
CA ALA A 213 18.63 -19.63 -10.20
C ALA A 213 18.88 -19.93 -8.73
N ALA A 214 20.13 -20.23 -8.38
CA ALA A 214 20.53 -20.47 -6.99
C ALA A 214 20.61 -19.19 -6.15
N THR A 215 20.82 -18.03 -6.80
CA THR A 215 20.98 -16.74 -6.14
C THR A 215 20.37 -15.62 -6.96
N ASP A 216 19.97 -14.54 -6.30
CA ASP A 216 19.57 -13.29 -6.96
C ASP A 216 20.82 -12.53 -7.49
N ASN A 217 20.86 -12.28 -8.81
CA ASN A 217 21.93 -11.52 -9.47
C ASN A 217 21.77 -9.99 -9.40
N ARG A 218 20.65 -9.50 -8.85
CA ARG A 218 20.40 -8.09 -8.53
C ARG A 218 19.99 -7.95 -7.06
N ARG A 219 20.59 -8.75 -6.19
CA ARG A 219 20.29 -8.69 -4.76
C ARG A 219 20.65 -7.33 -4.19
N PHE A 220 19.75 -6.73 -3.43
CA PHE A 220 20.09 -5.63 -2.51
C PHE A 220 20.38 -6.20 -1.13
N SER A 221 21.42 -5.72 -0.47
CA SER A 221 21.75 -6.09 0.90
C SER A 221 22.32 -4.92 1.70
N ILE A 222 22.06 -4.95 3.01
CA ILE A 222 22.61 -4.01 3.98
C ILE A 222 23.53 -4.78 4.93
N GLY A 223 24.83 -4.54 4.82
CA GLY A 223 25.84 -5.05 5.73
C GLY A 223 26.06 -4.09 6.91
N ILE A 224 26.09 -4.62 8.13
CA ILE A 224 26.41 -3.83 9.34
C ILE A 224 27.88 -4.02 9.70
N ASN A 225 28.61 -2.93 9.78
CA ASN A 225 29.95 -2.87 10.35
C ASN A 225 29.88 -2.18 11.72
N TRP A 226 30.41 -2.81 12.77
CA TRP A 226 30.40 -2.23 14.11
C TRP A 226 31.59 -1.28 14.27
N GLY A 227 31.29 0.01 14.41
CA GLY A 227 32.28 1.06 14.61
C GLY A 227 32.61 1.32 16.08
N GLN A 228 33.47 2.30 16.32
CA GLN A 228 33.87 2.73 17.65
C GLN A 228 32.65 3.09 18.51
N GLY A 229 32.67 2.69 19.79
CA GLY A 229 31.61 3.01 20.75
C GLY A 229 30.37 2.12 20.68
N ALA A 230 30.27 1.23 19.70
CA ALA A 230 29.20 0.23 19.62
C ALA A 230 29.29 -0.84 20.71
N ASP A 231 30.44 -0.98 21.38
CA ASP A 231 30.65 -1.92 22.50
C ASP A 231 29.73 -1.64 23.70
N ALA A 232 29.19 -0.43 23.80
CA ALA A 232 28.17 -0.07 24.78
C ALA A 232 26.78 -0.66 24.48
N LEU A 233 26.55 -1.19 23.28
CA LEU A 233 25.26 -1.75 22.86
C LEU A 233 25.16 -3.22 23.26
N SER A 234 24.05 -3.57 23.92
CA SER A 234 23.75 -4.96 24.29
C SER A 234 23.53 -5.85 23.05
N SER A 235 23.60 -7.17 23.23
CA SER A 235 23.29 -8.14 22.17
C SER A 235 21.90 -7.91 21.59
N THR A 236 20.91 -7.64 22.43
CA THR A 236 19.52 -7.36 22.02
C THR A 236 19.42 -6.11 21.15
N MET A 237 20.13 -5.04 21.50
CA MET A 237 20.21 -3.83 20.65
C MET A 237 20.90 -4.13 19.32
N ARG A 238 21.98 -4.91 19.33
CA ARG A 238 22.67 -5.30 18.10
C ARG A 238 21.78 -6.12 17.16
N THR A 239 20.96 -7.02 17.71
CA THR A 239 19.92 -7.74 16.94
C THR A 239 18.89 -6.79 16.35
N ALA A 240 18.37 -5.82 17.13
CA ALA A 240 17.41 -4.84 16.63
C ALA A 240 17.96 -3.97 15.48
N VAL A 241 19.26 -3.63 15.51
CA VAL A 241 19.94 -2.95 14.38
C VAL A 241 19.95 -3.85 13.13
N GLN A 242 20.25 -5.14 13.29
CA GLN A 242 20.21 -6.10 12.18
C GLN A 242 18.80 -6.29 11.62
N GLU A 243 17.78 -6.34 12.47
CA GLU A 243 16.38 -6.41 12.06
C GLU A 243 15.95 -5.15 11.31
N ALA A 244 16.42 -3.96 11.72
CA ALA A 244 16.17 -2.72 10.99
C ALA A 244 16.81 -2.74 9.57
N ALA A 245 18.01 -3.33 9.43
CA ALA A 245 18.61 -3.54 8.11
C ALA A 245 17.78 -4.53 7.27
N GLN A 246 17.34 -5.65 7.86
CA GLN A 246 16.51 -6.64 7.17
C GLN A 246 15.16 -6.04 6.73
N PHE A 247 14.56 -5.17 7.55
CA PHE A 247 13.34 -4.46 7.21
C PHE A 247 13.50 -3.68 5.89
N TRP A 248 14.55 -2.87 5.76
CA TRP A 248 14.81 -2.14 4.51
C TRP A 248 15.20 -3.05 3.33
N GLN A 249 15.85 -4.20 3.57
CA GLN A 249 16.07 -5.19 2.52
C GLN A 249 14.76 -5.80 1.98
N ASN A 250 13.67 -5.79 2.77
CA ASN A 250 12.35 -6.23 2.31
C ASN A 250 11.59 -5.10 1.59
N VAL A 251 11.88 -3.84 1.91
CA VAL A 251 11.32 -2.66 1.22
C VAL A 251 11.95 -2.46 -0.16
N ILE A 252 13.26 -2.70 -0.31
CA ILE A 252 13.95 -2.62 -1.61
C ILE A 252 13.85 -3.97 -2.32
N SER A 253 13.06 -4.04 -3.39
CA SER A 253 12.77 -5.31 -4.08
C SER A 253 14.00 -5.91 -4.77
N HIS A 254 14.85 -5.05 -5.36
CA HIS A 254 16.11 -5.45 -5.98
C HIS A 254 17.02 -4.24 -6.27
N SER A 255 18.32 -4.49 -6.38
CA SER A 255 19.35 -3.53 -6.77
C SER A 255 18.99 -2.79 -8.06
N SER A 256 19.17 -1.47 -8.12
CA SER A 256 19.05 -0.69 -9.36
C SER A 256 20.28 -0.76 -10.27
N PHE A 257 21.39 -1.33 -9.80
CA PHE A 257 22.57 -1.62 -10.62
C PHE A 257 22.35 -2.85 -11.52
N ASN A 258 23.19 -2.99 -12.55
CA ASN A 258 23.31 -4.20 -13.36
C ASN A 258 24.10 -5.31 -12.62
N GLY A 259 23.71 -5.58 -11.38
CA GLY A 259 24.38 -6.49 -10.46
C GLY A 259 23.89 -6.30 -9.03
N ASN A 260 24.54 -6.98 -8.08
CA ASN A 260 24.23 -6.84 -6.66
C ASN A 260 24.57 -5.44 -6.15
N HIS A 261 23.80 -4.98 -5.17
CA HIS A 261 24.02 -3.74 -4.45
C HIS A 261 24.18 -4.04 -2.96
N ASN A 262 25.40 -3.87 -2.46
CA ASN A 262 25.73 -4.08 -1.07
C ASN A 262 25.97 -2.71 -0.40
N LEU A 263 24.99 -2.22 0.35
CA LEU A 263 25.12 -1.04 1.18
C LEU A 263 25.78 -1.42 2.51
N THR A 264 26.90 -0.81 2.86
CA THR A 264 27.54 -1.02 4.17
C THR A 264 27.23 0.15 5.11
N ILE A 265 26.63 -0.12 6.26
CA ILE A 265 26.37 0.89 7.30
C ILE A 265 27.33 0.64 8.46
N THR A 266 28.19 1.62 8.74
CA THR A 266 29.00 1.59 9.96
C THR A 266 28.19 2.14 11.12
N VAL A 267 27.87 1.29 12.10
CA VAL A 267 27.08 1.62 13.27
C VAL A 267 28.00 1.81 14.47
N GLY A 268 28.09 3.03 14.97
CA GLY A 268 28.94 3.42 16.10
C GLY A 268 28.15 3.96 17.29
N GLY A 269 28.86 4.23 18.38
CA GLY A 269 28.33 4.90 19.56
C GLY A 269 29.01 6.24 19.78
N LYS A 270 28.22 7.31 19.93
CA LYS A 270 28.74 8.65 20.26
C LYS A 270 28.03 9.22 21.48
N ASN A 271 28.81 9.77 22.41
CA ASN A 271 28.26 10.43 23.57
C ASN A 271 27.79 11.83 23.17
N LYS A 272 26.47 12.00 23.01
CA LYS A 272 25.85 13.29 22.74
C LYS A 272 25.26 13.82 24.05
N TYR A 273 25.88 14.86 24.62
CA TYR A 273 25.49 15.47 25.89
C TYR A 273 24.18 16.25 25.80
N TRP A 274 23.48 16.29 26.93
CA TRP A 274 22.24 17.01 27.17
C TRP A 274 22.54 18.38 27.77
N SER A 275 22.12 19.47 27.13
CA SER A 275 22.13 20.80 27.77
C SER A 275 20.75 21.44 27.91
N ASN A 276 19.70 20.90 27.26
CA ASN A 276 18.40 21.60 27.18
C ASN A 276 17.12 20.75 26.99
N GLY A 277 17.11 19.43 27.16
CA GLY A 277 15.83 18.70 27.24
C GLY A 277 15.39 17.85 26.04
N SER A 278 16.04 17.94 24.88
CA SER A 278 15.67 17.16 23.68
C SER A 278 16.91 16.57 23.02
N GLY A 279 17.20 15.30 23.27
CA GLY A 279 18.42 14.63 22.83
C GLY A 279 18.25 13.85 21.53
N VAL A 280 19.23 13.96 20.64
CA VAL A 280 19.37 13.12 19.44
C VAL A 280 19.60 11.66 19.88
N LEU A 281 18.65 10.76 19.60
CA LEU A 281 18.71 9.34 19.97
C LEU A 281 19.72 8.57 19.12
N ALA A 282 19.68 8.84 17.81
CA ALA A 282 20.64 8.36 16.85
C ALA A 282 20.73 9.40 15.71
N SER A 283 21.69 9.22 14.81
CA SER A 283 21.78 10.02 13.60
C SER A 283 22.46 9.23 12.52
N ALA A 284 21.94 9.29 11.30
CA ALA A 284 22.52 8.57 10.19
C ALA A 284 22.47 9.33 8.88
N GLY A 285 23.20 8.81 7.90
CA GLY A 285 23.15 9.31 6.55
C GLY A 285 24.16 8.60 5.66
N ALA A 286 23.93 8.72 4.35
CA ALA A 286 24.86 8.22 3.36
C ALA A 286 26.23 8.93 3.49
N ARG A 287 27.29 8.22 3.11
CA ARG A 287 28.67 8.73 3.09
C ARG A 287 29.35 8.55 1.74
N GLY A 288 29.00 7.49 1.03
CA GLY A 288 29.49 7.20 -0.31
C GLY A 288 28.41 6.52 -1.13
N GLY A 289 28.55 6.59 -2.44
CA GLY A 289 27.60 6.03 -3.38
C GLY A 289 28.20 5.85 -4.76
N SER A 290 27.40 5.32 -5.67
CA SER A 290 27.76 5.08 -7.05
C SER A 290 26.57 5.34 -7.96
N ILE A 291 26.83 5.65 -9.22
CA ILE A 291 25.78 5.85 -10.21
C ILE A 291 25.26 4.50 -10.68
N ASP A 292 23.94 4.31 -10.66
CA ASP A 292 23.28 3.09 -11.10
C ASP A 292 23.13 3.01 -12.64
N ALA A 293 22.45 1.98 -13.11
CA ALA A 293 22.24 1.76 -14.55
C ALA A 293 21.41 2.86 -15.24
N ASN A 294 20.66 3.66 -14.47
CA ASN A 294 19.77 4.71 -14.95
C ASN A 294 20.34 6.11 -14.74
N GLY A 295 21.57 6.24 -14.24
CA GLY A 295 22.20 7.53 -13.98
C GLY A 295 21.88 8.12 -12.61
N ASN A 296 21.18 7.40 -11.74
CA ASN A 296 20.86 7.87 -10.39
C ASN A 296 22.00 7.58 -9.43
N TRP A 297 22.31 8.52 -8.53
CA TRP A 297 23.24 8.25 -7.45
C TRP A 297 22.59 7.40 -6.36
N MET A 298 23.24 6.28 -6.03
CA MET A 298 22.76 5.31 -5.05
C MET A 298 23.77 5.14 -3.91
N PRO A 299 23.35 5.25 -2.64
CA PRO A 299 24.20 5.00 -1.48
C PRO A 299 24.81 3.59 -1.49
N THR A 300 26.13 3.49 -1.34
CA THR A 300 26.84 2.22 -1.15
C THR A 300 27.49 2.13 0.22
N THR A 301 27.67 3.25 0.91
CA THR A 301 28.13 3.31 2.30
C THR A 301 27.39 4.37 3.09
N GLY A 302 27.19 4.11 4.37
CA GLY A 302 26.59 5.03 5.32
C GLY A 302 27.17 4.90 6.72
N VAL A 303 26.83 5.86 7.57
CA VAL A 303 27.16 5.83 9.00
C VAL A 303 25.88 6.05 9.79
N SER A 304 25.73 5.34 10.90
CA SER A 304 24.71 5.59 11.92
C SER A 304 25.38 5.63 13.29
N ASP A 305 25.21 6.75 14.00
CA ASP A 305 25.75 6.95 15.33
C ASP A 305 24.60 6.89 16.36
N ILE A 306 24.63 5.89 17.23
CA ILE A 306 23.67 5.74 18.34
C ILE A 306 24.20 6.52 19.54
N ASN A 307 23.31 7.20 20.27
CA ASN A 307 23.70 7.86 21.50
C ASN A 307 24.06 6.82 22.57
N ASN A 308 25.34 6.74 22.92
CA ASN A 308 25.85 5.78 23.89
C ASN A 308 25.99 6.36 25.31
N ASN A 309 25.41 7.53 25.57
CA ASN A 309 25.27 8.05 26.92
C ASN A 309 24.43 7.07 27.78
N PRO A 310 24.82 6.74 29.02
CA PRO A 310 24.11 5.76 29.86
C PRO A 310 22.59 6.01 29.98
N GLY A 311 22.16 7.27 30.10
CA GLY A 311 20.74 7.60 30.18
C GLY A 311 19.97 7.33 28.88
N ALA A 312 20.58 7.65 27.73
CA ALA A 312 20.00 7.37 26.42
C ALA A 312 19.95 5.86 26.14
N VAL A 313 21.03 5.14 26.45
CA VAL A 313 21.07 3.67 26.32
C VAL A 313 20.00 3.03 27.19
N SER A 314 19.82 3.47 28.44
CA SER A 314 18.75 2.97 29.30
C SER A 314 17.35 3.26 28.74
N ALA A 315 17.14 4.44 28.12
CA ALA A 315 15.86 4.82 27.54
C ALA A 315 15.51 4.07 26.24
N LEU A 316 16.53 3.72 25.44
CA LEU A 316 16.40 2.94 24.22
C LEU A 316 16.27 1.45 24.50
N SER A 317 17.03 0.93 25.46
CA SER A 317 17.01 -0.50 25.82
C SER A 317 15.78 -0.93 26.62
N SER A 318 15.05 0.02 27.22
CA SER A 318 13.80 -0.27 27.94
C SER A 318 12.63 -0.66 27.01
N ASP A 319 12.72 -0.31 25.73
CA ASP A 319 11.75 -0.71 24.70
C ASP A 319 12.49 -1.02 23.40
N ILE A 320 12.76 -2.30 23.18
CA ILE A 320 13.53 -2.74 22.02
C ILE A 320 12.79 -2.52 20.69
N ASN A 321 11.46 -2.56 20.72
CA ASN A 321 10.66 -2.32 19.51
C ASN A 321 10.75 -0.85 19.12
N TYR A 322 10.67 0.05 20.09
CA TYR A 322 10.92 1.48 19.87
C TYR A 322 12.33 1.73 19.35
N PHE A 323 13.36 1.13 19.96
CA PHE A 323 14.73 1.25 19.46
C PHE A 323 14.89 0.74 18.03
N ARG A 324 14.29 -0.41 17.68
CA ARG A 324 14.28 -0.92 16.30
C ARG A 324 13.65 0.07 15.33
N ARG A 325 12.56 0.74 15.72
CA ARG A 325 11.90 1.77 14.90
C ARG A 325 12.77 3.00 14.69
N VAL A 326 13.48 3.45 15.73
CA VAL A 326 14.51 4.50 15.59
C VAL A 326 15.58 4.06 14.59
N MET A 327 16.07 2.82 14.66
CA MET A 327 17.07 2.34 13.69
C MET A 327 16.52 2.22 12.26
N ILE A 328 15.25 1.86 12.08
CA ILE A 328 14.58 1.89 10.77
C ILE A 328 14.56 3.33 10.23
N HIS A 329 14.18 4.32 11.04
CA HIS A 329 14.22 5.73 10.67
C HIS A 329 15.63 6.16 10.22
N GLU A 330 16.64 5.88 11.03
CA GLU A 330 18.02 6.24 10.73
C GLU A 330 18.52 5.58 9.44
N PHE A 331 18.19 4.31 9.21
CA PHE A 331 18.58 3.63 7.98
C PHE A 331 17.84 4.20 6.76
N GLY A 332 16.63 4.75 6.94
CA GLY A 332 15.96 5.56 5.92
C GLY A 332 16.82 6.75 5.46
N HIS A 333 17.47 7.45 6.40
CA HIS A 333 18.43 8.51 6.07
C HIS A 333 19.65 8.02 5.32
N VAL A 334 20.12 6.80 5.58
CA VAL A 334 21.21 6.23 4.78
C VAL A 334 20.77 5.94 3.34
N LEU A 335 19.51 5.54 3.13
CA LEU A 335 18.94 5.27 1.81
C LEU A 335 18.60 6.53 1.01
N GLY A 336 18.59 7.70 1.66
CA GLY A 336 18.35 8.99 1.02
C GLY A 336 17.10 9.73 1.50
N LEU A 337 16.29 9.12 2.37
CA LEU A 337 15.09 9.74 2.92
C LEU A 337 15.43 10.75 4.02
N VAL A 338 14.61 11.72 4.36
CA VAL A 338 13.94 12.56 3.36
C VAL A 338 14.97 13.63 2.96
N GLY A 339 15.10 13.96 1.68
CA GLY A 339 15.85 15.17 1.29
C GLY A 339 17.36 15.02 1.03
N LEU A 340 17.92 13.81 0.91
CA LEU A 340 19.19 13.67 0.21
C LEU A 340 18.97 13.69 -1.32
N GLN A 341 19.73 14.57 -1.96
CA GLN A 341 20.03 14.58 -3.40
C GLN A 341 18.87 14.58 -4.40
N ASN A 342 17.88 15.49 -4.27
CA ASN A 342 17.16 15.90 -5.47
C ASN A 342 16.44 17.25 -5.32
N ASN A 343 16.18 17.88 -6.47
CA ASN A 343 15.34 19.08 -6.64
C ASN A 343 13.87 18.87 -6.24
N LEU A 344 13.58 17.84 -5.42
CA LEU A 344 12.24 17.45 -4.99
C LEU A 344 11.78 18.24 -3.76
N VAL A 345 12.69 18.72 -2.91
CA VAL A 345 12.32 19.57 -1.77
C VAL A 345 12.55 21.04 -2.12
N ASN A 346 11.46 21.81 -2.19
CA ASN A 346 11.51 23.25 -2.29
C ASN A 346 11.71 23.86 -0.89
N ARG A 347 12.93 24.31 -0.60
CA ARG A 347 13.30 24.89 0.71
C ARG A 347 12.66 26.25 0.99
N THR A 348 12.24 26.97 -0.06
CA THR A 348 11.52 28.24 0.09
C THR A 348 10.10 28.02 0.60
N THR A 349 9.41 26.98 0.10
CA THR A 349 8.03 26.69 0.50
C THR A 349 7.92 25.65 1.63
N GLY A 350 8.98 24.88 1.90
CA GLY A 350 8.93 23.80 2.88
C GLY A 350 8.11 22.60 2.40
N MET A 351 8.13 22.33 1.09
CA MET A 351 7.31 21.29 0.46
C MET A 351 8.15 20.34 -0.38
N TYR A 352 7.85 19.05 -0.30
CA TYR A 352 8.28 18.02 -1.26
C TYR A 352 7.36 18.05 -2.50
N SER A 353 7.93 17.81 -3.67
CA SER A 353 7.30 17.94 -4.99
C SER A 353 5.99 17.16 -5.09
N ALA A 354 4.92 17.82 -5.53
CA ALA A 354 3.67 17.16 -5.90
C ALA A 354 3.87 16.22 -7.09
N ASN A 355 4.66 16.64 -8.08
CA ASN A 355 4.94 15.86 -9.29
C ASN A 355 5.99 14.79 -9.00
N SER A 356 5.59 13.78 -8.25
CA SER A 356 6.42 12.67 -7.78
C SER A 356 5.54 11.45 -7.46
N TYR A 357 6.15 10.28 -7.25
CA TYR A 357 5.47 9.09 -6.72
C TYR A 357 5.01 9.34 -5.29
N ALA A 358 5.83 9.98 -4.44
CA ALA A 358 5.43 10.33 -3.08
C ALA A 358 4.21 11.26 -3.07
N GLY A 359 4.15 12.23 -3.99
CA GLY A 359 3.04 13.15 -4.14
C GLY A 359 1.75 12.47 -4.60
N TRP A 360 1.84 11.43 -5.44
CA TRP A 360 0.70 10.55 -5.76
C TRP A 360 0.22 9.80 -4.52
N ALA A 361 1.13 9.13 -3.81
CA ALA A 361 0.80 8.37 -2.60
C ALA A 361 0.20 9.26 -1.50
N TYR A 362 0.68 10.51 -1.35
CA TYR A 362 0.09 11.47 -0.42
C TYR A 362 -1.32 11.91 -0.84
N GLY A 363 -1.55 12.13 -2.13
CA GLY A 363 -2.90 12.40 -2.66
C GLY A 363 -3.88 11.27 -2.41
N GLU A 364 -3.42 10.02 -2.48
CA GLU A 364 -4.22 8.84 -2.12
C GLU A 364 -4.52 8.78 -0.62
N LEU A 365 -3.54 9.09 0.21
CA LEU A 365 -3.68 9.15 1.66
C LEU A 365 -4.71 10.20 2.10
N LEU A 366 -4.74 11.35 1.41
CA LEU A 366 -5.74 12.41 1.59
C LEU A 366 -7.09 12.10 0.92
N ARG A 367 -7.20 11.00 0.16
CA ARG A 367 -8.36 10.64 -0.67
C ARG A 367 -8.73 11.68 -1.71
N THR A 368 -7.79 12.55 -2.11
CA THR A 368 -7.96 13.49 -3.23
C THR A 368 -7.66 12.82 -4.56
N TYR A 369 -6.80 11.79 -4.55
CA TYR A 369 -6.33 11.06 -5.73
C TYR A 369 -5.74 11.98 -6.81
N GLN A 370 -5.11 13.06 -6.34
CA GLN A 370 -4.36 13.99 -7.17
C GLN A 370 -2.98 14.17 -6.54
N GLN A 371 -1.96 14.26 -7.39
CA GLN A 371 -0.61 14.60 -6.96
C GLN A 371 -0.61 15.82 -6.05
N THR A 372 -0.16 15.64 -4.81
CA THR A 372 -0.22 16.67 -3.77
C THR A 372 1.17 16.90 -3.21
N ALA A 373 1.56 18.17 -3.06
CA ALA A 373 2.84 18.52 -2.45
C ALA A 373 2.83 18.15 -0.97
N ILE A 374 3.94 17.63 -0.45
CA ILE A 374 4.01 17.04 0.89
C ILE A 374 4.71 18.02 1.84
N PRO A 375 4.10 18.43 2.96
CA PRO A 375 4.76 19.28 3.94
C PRO A 375 5.99 18.59 4.55
N VAL A 376 7.16 19.23 4.47
CA VAL A 376 8.35 18.79 5.21
C VAL A 376 8.55 19.64 6.47
N THR A 377 9.31 19.12 7.42
CA THR A 377 9.65 19.83 8.66
C THR A 377 10.40 21.14 8.33
N THR A 378 10.02 22.24 8.99
CA THR A 378 10.65 23.57 8.88
C THR A 378 10.59 24.30 10.22
N GLY A 379 11.63 25.03 10.60
CA GLY A 379 11.64 25.86 11.80
C GLY A 379 11.97 25.12 13.09
N VAL A 380 12.37 23.83 13.00
CA VAL A 380 12.83 23.03 14.14
C VAL A 380 14.35 23.16 14.30
N GLY A 381 15.09 23.23 13.17
CA GLY A 381 16.53 23.44 13.15
C GLY A 381 17.25 22.58 12.12
N ALA A 382 18.55 22.84 11.92
CA ALA A 382 19.33 22.25 10.82
C ALA A 382 19.41 20.72 10.82
N GLY A 383 19.18 20.05 11.96
CA GLY A 383 19.14 18.59 12.06
C GLY A 383 17.79 17.97 11.66
N SER A 384 16.74 18.78 11.54
CA SER A 384 15.38 18.31 11.29
C SER A 384 14.79 18.90 10.01
N ASP A 385 15.06 20.17 9.75
CA ASP A 385 14.46 20.92 8.65
C ASP A 385 14.80 20.31 7.29
N TYR A 386 13.78 20.19 6.44
CA TYR A 386 13.84 19.65 5.08
C TYR A 386 14.29 18.18 4.97
N SER A 387 14.53 17.52 6.10
CA SER A 387 15.05 16.15 6.14
C SER A 387 14.05 15.14 6.71
N HIS A 388 12.86 15.61 7.07
CA HIS A 388 11.78 14.83 7.67
C HIS A 388 10.42 15.28 7.14
N TRP A 389 9.44 14.39 7.20
CA TRP A 389 8.04 14.78 7.09
C TRP A 389 7.64 15.67 8.26
N ARG A 390 6.68 16.56 8.03
CA ARG A 390 6.20 17.51 9.05
C ARG A 390 5.42 16.78 10.16
N GLU A 391 5.93 16.80 11.38
CA GLU A 391 5.32 16.14 12.55
C GLU A 391 3.87 16.58 12.77
N GLU A 392 3.55 17.86 12.61
CA GLU A 392 2.20 18.39 12.86
C GLU A 392 1.16 17.90 11.84
N VAL A 393 1.62 17.32 10.73
CA VAL A 393 0.76 16.74 9.68
C VAL A 393 0.78 15.23 9.76
N PHE A 394 1.95 14.62 9.95
CA PHE A 394 2.13 13.18 9.80
C PHE A 394 2.23 12.42 11.12
N GLY A 395 2.28 13.13 12.25
CA GLY A 395 2.29 12.54 13.59
C GLY A 395 3.35 11.45 13.72
N ASN A 396 2.93 10.21 13.90
CA ASN A 396 3.82 9.10 14.19
C ASN A 396 4.44 8.40 12.96
N GLU A 397 4.36 8.94 11.74
CA GLU A 397 5.02 8.33 10.58
C GLU A 397 6.54 8.16 10.82
N VAL A 398 7.12 7.07 10.32
CA VAL A 398 8.50 6.70 10.67
C VAL A 398 9.57 7.75 10.34
N MET A 399 9.37 8.63 9.35
CA MET A 399 10.30 9.66 8.91
C MET A 399 9.89 11.08 9.34
N THR A 400 9.01 11.24 10.33
CA THR A 400 8.86 12.53 11.01
C THR A 400 10.05 12.79 11.95
N HIS A 401 10.24 14.04 12.37
CA HIS A 401 11.42 14.42 13.17
C HIS A 401 11.32 14.03 14.65
N ALA A 402 10.15 13.61 15.16
CA ALA A 402 9.96 13.21 16.53
C ALA A 402 9.64 11.72 16.65
N ALA A 403 10.53 10.97 17.31
CA ALA A 403 10.32 9.54 17.51
C ALA A 403 9.17 9.26 18.49
N ASN A 404 8.23 8.37 18.10
CA ASN A 404 7.02 8.07 18.86
C ASN A 404 7.04 6.66 19.48
N ARG A 405 6.85 6.56 20.79
CA ARG A 405 6.83 5.25 21.51
C ARG A 405 5.58 4.42 21.23
N ASN A 406 4.49 5.03 20.76
CA ASN A 406 3.24 4.35 20.45
C ASN A 406 3.24 3.73 19.03
N GLY A 407 4.40 3.65 18.39
CA GLY A 407 4.59 3.06 17.07
C GLY A 407 4.99 4.09 16.02
N MET A 408 5.81 3.64 15.05
CA MET A 408 6.32 4.46 13.96
C MET A 408 6.13 3.71 12.63
N PRO A 409 4.92 3.70 12.06
CA PRO A 409 4.64 2.99 10.82
C PRO A 409 5.37 3.60 9.62
N LEU A 410 5.91 2.74 8.75
CA LEU A 410 6.40 3.13 7.43
C LEU A 410 5.23 3.26 6.46
N SER A 411 4.94 4.49 6.03
CA SER A 411 3.86 4.75 5.08
C SER A 411 4.25 4.39 3.64
N GLN A 412 3.24 4.11 2.80
CA GLN A 412 3.42 3.98 1.36
C GLN A 412 3.99 5.27 0.73
N MET A 413 3.69 6.44 1.31
CA MET A 413 4.25 7.74 0.92
C MET A 413 5.77 7.77 1.08
N THR A 414 6.30 7.27 2.19
CA THR A 414 7.75 7.19 2.42
C THR A 414 8.44 6.19 1.48
N ILE A 415 7.81 5.04 1.22
CA ILE A 415 8.34 4.09 0.23
C ILE A 415 8.35 4.72 -1.17
N ALA A 416 7.32 5.48 -1.51
CA ALA A 416 7.23 6.18 -2.80
C ALA A 416 8.31 7.26 -2.96
N ALA A 417 8.76 7.89 -1.86
CA ALA A 417 9.90 8.79 -1.89
C ALA A 417 11.23 8.05 -2.19
N LEU A 418 11.39 6.77 -1.83
CA LEU A 418 12.52 5.96 -2.32
C LEU A 418 12.41 5.72 -3.83
N ARG A 419 11.19 5.48 -4.33
CA ARG A 419 10.95 5.32 -5.77
C ARG A 419 11.34 6.57 -6.56
N ASP A 420 11.03 7.76 -6.03
CA ASP A 420 11.47 9.04 -6.61
C ASP A 420 12.99 9.20 -6.69
N LEU A 421 13.73 8.58 -5.76
CA LEU A 421 15.20 8.57 -5.77
C LEU A 421 15.79 7.52 -6.73
N GLY A 422 14.96 6.68 -7.35
CA GLY A 422 15.36 5.65 -8.32
C GLY A 422 15.48 4.23 -7.75
N TRP A 423 15.10 4.02 -6.49
CA TRP A 423 15.08 2.67 -5.91
C TRP A 423 13.98 1.80 -6.55
N ASN A 424 14.24 0.50 -6.68
CA ASN A 424 13.18 -0.48 -6.95
C ASN A 424 12.61 -0.95 -5.62
N VAL A 425 11.32 -0.73 -5.42
CA VAL A 425 10.68 -0.89 -4.11
C VAL A 425 9.67 -2.04 -4.13
N ASN A 426 9.24 -2.43 -2.94
CA ASN A 426 8.07 -3.25 -2.69
C ASN A 426 7.10 -2.46 -1.79
N TYR A 427 6.04 -1.89 -2.38
CA TYR A 427 5.00 -1.20 -1.62
C TYR A 427 4.25 -2.13 -0.66
N GLY A 428 4.35 -3.45 -0.83
CA GLY A 428 3.82 -4.43 0.11
C GLY A 428 4.44 -4.40 1.51
N ALA A 429 5.59 -3.72 1.66
CA ALA A 429 6.23 -3.49 2.96
C ALA A 429 5.64 -2.28 3.72
N ALA A 430 4.76 -1.49 3.09
CA ALA A 430 4.07 -0.40 3.76
C ALA A 430 3.21 -0.93 4.92
N GLU A 431 3.14 -0.16 5.99
CA GLU A 431 2.36 -0.47 7.16
C GLU A 431 1.08 0.37 7.15
N LEU A 432 0.03 -0.12 7.83
CA LEU A 432 -1.22 0.61 7.94
C LEU A 432 -0.96 1.99 8.55
N TYR A 433 -1.35 3.02 7.82
CA TYR A 433 -1.11 4.42 8.18
C TYR A 433 -2.20 5.30 7.57
N SER A 434 -2.60 6.33 8.31
CA SER A 434 -3.58 7.34 7.90
C SER A 434 -3.17 8.71 8.46
N VAL A 435 -3.39 9.76 7.69
CA VAL A 435 -3.19 11.17 8.09
C VAL A 435 -4.48 11.77 8.61
#